data_AF-A0A103Y0M8-F1
#
_entry.id   AF-A0A103Y0M8-F1
#
_cell.length_a   1.000
_cell.length_b   1.000
_cell.length_c   1.000
_cell.angle_alpha   90.00
_cell.angle_beta   90.00
_cell.angle_gamma   90.00
#
_symmetry.space_group_name_H-M   'P 1'
#
loop_
_entity.id
_entity.type
_entity.pdbx_description
1 polymer ?
#
loop_
_entity_poly.entity_id
_entity_poly.type
_entity_poly.pdbx_seq_one_letter_code
_entity_poly.pdbx_strand_id
1 'polypeptide(L)'
;MIMDKDSWKRGTPLVLPHPHFHLRVRHFLPLHKPSNSEMNLHITMANSIITFSFVIFVSTFVAANGILGGRSKITDVNTNKEIQDLGRYSVEEYNRLHRSGTVKNGGDLTFYRVMEAEKQVVSGMKYYLKIQAFSKTSGDPKVFEAVVVVKPWLRSKQLLKFAPSPAAAISQLVW
;
A
#
# COMPACT_ATOMS: atom_id res chain seq x y z
N MET A 1 -69.96 68.92 39.20
CA MET A 1 -68.88 69.70 39.82
C MET A 1 -67.57 69.10 39.34
N ILE A 2 -66.86 69.85 38.50
CA ILE A 2 -65.62 69.48 37.84
C ILE A 2 -64.52 69.41 38.89
N MET A 3 -63.75 68.32 38.92
CA MET A 3 -62.47 68.29 39.65
C MET A 3 -61.35 67.94 38.69
N ASP A 4 -60.53 68.97 38.53
CA ASP A 4 -59.35 69.16 37.73
C ASP A 4 -58.28 68.08 38.01
N LYS A 5 -57.73 67.49 36.94
CA LYS A 5 -56.93 66.25 36.98
C LYS A 5 -55.42 66.51 36.82
N ASP A 6 -54.99 67.76 37.00
CA ASP A 6 -53.70 68.22 36.50
C ASP A 6 -52.67 68.55 37.61
N SER A 7 -52.87 68.05 38.85
CA SER A 7 -52.03 68.43 40.01
C SER A 7 -50.79 67.56 40.25
N TRP A 8 -50.47 66.59 39.39
CA TRP A 8 -49.25 65.80 39.51
C TRP A 8 -48.28 66.13 38.38
N LYS A 9 -46.99 66.18 38.72
CA LYS A 9 -45.81 66.37 37.85
C LYS A 9 -45.35 67.83 37.66
N ARG A 10 -45.39 68.63 38.74
CA ARG A 10 -44.22 69.50 39.03
C ARG A 10 -43.03 68.60 39.31
N GLY A 11 -42.06 68.60 38.42
CA GLY A 11 -40.76 67.94 38.59
C GLY A 11 -39.84 68.46 37.51
N THR A 12 -38.91 69.34 37.88
CA THR A 12 -37.82 69.77 37.00
C THR A 12 -36.97 68.55 36.64
N PRO A 13 -36.63 68.32 35.36
CA PRO A 13 -35.79 67.19 35.00
C PRO A 13 -34.38 67.39 35.57
N LEU A 14 -33.94 66.43 36.39
CA LEU A 14 -32.60 66.36 36.96
C LEU A 14 -31.59 66.14 35.81
N VAL A 15 -30.83 67.17 35.45
CA VAL A 15 -29.79 67.06 34.42
C VAL A 15 -28.60 66.31 35.03
N LEU A 16 -28.50 65.02 34.75
CA LEU A 16 -27.31 64.22 35.11
C LEU A 16 -26.15 64.58 34.16
N PRO A 17 -24.93 64.81 34.68
CA PRO A 17 -23.77 65.11 33.84
C PRO A 17 -23.44 63.91 32.95
N HIS A 18 -23.39 64.15 31.64
CA HIS A 18 -22.98 63.15 30.66
C HIS A 18 -21.51 62.76 30.88
N PRO A 19 -21.18 61.48 31.10
CA PRO A 19 -19.80 61.05 31.11
C PRO A 19 -19.24 61.13 29.69
N HIS A 20 -18.24 61.99 29.49
CA HIS A 20 -17.43 62.02 28.27
C HIS A 20 -16.56 60.76 28.20
N PHE A 21 -17.10 59.70 27.62
CA PHE A 21 -16.31 58.54 27.23
C PHE A 21 -15.50 58.88 25.98
N HIS A 22 -14.23 59.24 26.17
CA HIS A 22 -13.25 59.19 25.09
C HIS A 22 -13.05 57.72 24.70
N LEU A 23 -13.72 57.26 23.64
CA LEU A 23 -13.25 56.08 22.90
C LEU A 23 -11.88 56.43 22.34
N ARG A 24 -10.82 56.10 23.09
CA ARG A 24 -9.47 56.05 22.55
C ARG A 24 -9.47 54.91 21.55
N VAL A 25 -9.72 55.22 20.28
CA VAL A 25 -9.47 54.35 19.14
C VAL A 25 -8.02 53.93 19.27
N ARG A 26 -7.78 52.72 19.78
CA ARG A 26 -6.44 52.13 19.73
C ARG A 26 -6.14 52.05 18.24
N HIS A 27 -5.18 52.86 17.80
CA HIS A 27 -4.60 52.74 16.47
C HIS A 27 -4.24 51.27 16.31
N PHE A 28 -5.04 50.55 15.51
CA PHE A 28 -4.68 49.23 15.05
C PHE A 28 -3.37 49.44 14.29
N LEU A 29 -2.28 48.88 14.80
CA LEU A 29 -1.03 48.84 14.06
C LEU A 29 -1.34 48.28 12.66
N PRO A 30 -0.80 48.88 11.58
CA PRO A 30 -1.01 48.35 10.25
C PRO A 30 -0.52 46.90 10.27
N LEU A 31 -1.43 45.96 9.99
CA LEU A 31 -1.10 44.56 9.79
C LEU A 31 -0.03 44.53 8.71
N HIS A 32 1.20 44.22 9.10
CA HIS A 32 2.33 44.14 8.21
C HIS A 32 2.01 43.05 7.18
N LYS A 33 1.71 43.46 5.95
CA LYS A 33 1.46 42.54 4.86
C LYS A 33 2.82 41.95 4.48
N PRO A 34 3.06 40.65 4.72
CA PRO A 34 4.36 40.03 4.48
C PRO A 34 4.75 40.20 3.00
N SER A 35 6.02 40.46 2.77
CA SER A 35 6.54 40.64 1.41
C SER A 35 6.53 39.31 0.64
N ASN A 36 6.52 39.38 -0.70
CA ASN A 36 6.53 38.17 -1.53
C ASN A 36 7.74 37.27 -1.25
N SER A 37 8.88 37.82 -0.85
CA SER A 37 10.07 37.03 -0.47
C SER A 37 9.87 36.30 0.86
N GLU A 38 9.23 36.92 1.84
CA GLU A 38 8.91 36.26 3.12
C GLU A 38 7.89 35.15 2.91
N MET A 39 6.86 35.40 2.11
CA MET A 39 5.87 34.38 1.75
C MET A 39 6.52 33.18 1.03
N ASN A 40 7.43 33.43 0.09
CA ASN A 40 8.15 32.37 -0.62
C ASN A 40 9.08 31.58 0.31
N LEU A 41 9.72 32.24 1.28
CA LEU A 41 10.53 31.57 2.31
C LEU A 41 9.66 30.65 3.17
N HIS A 42 8.50 31.13 3.65
CA HIS A 42 7.56 30.33 4.43
C HIS A 42 7.03 29.12 3.65
N ILE A 43 6.69 29.30 2.37
CA ILE A 43 6.23 28.21 1.48
C ILE A 43 7.35 27.18 1.26
N THR A 44 8.58 27.63 1.02
CA THR A 44 9.74 26.75 0.79
C THR A 44 10.07 25.94 2.04
N MET A 45 10.00 26.57 3.23
CA MET A 45 10.21 25.89 4.49
C MET A 45 9.10 24.88 4.80
N ALA A 46 7.83 25.21 4.54
CA ALA A 46 6.71 24.29 4.70
C ALA A 46 6.84 23.06 3.78
N ASN A 47 7.18 23.27 2.51
CA ASN A 47 7.42 22.18 1.56
C ASN A 47 8.60 21.30 2.00
N SER A 48 9.67 21.90 2.52
CA SER A 48 10.80 21.16 3.08
C SER A 48 10.37 20.29 4.25
N ILE A 49 9.65 20.84 5.23
CA ILE A 49 9.14 20.09 6.40
C ILE A 49 8.24 18.93 5.98
N ILE A 50 7.35 19.15 5.01
CA ILE A 50 6.47 18.10 4.47
C ILE A 50 7.29 17.00 3.80
N THR A 51 8.27 17.36 2.96
CA THR A 51 9.14 16.37 2.30
C THR A 51 9.97 15.57 3.30
N PHE A 52 10.57 16.22 4.30
CA PHE A 52 11.32 15.53 5.34
C PHE A 52 10.43 14.60 6.18
N SER A 53 9.22 15.04 6.55
CA SER A 53 8.26 14.22 7.29
C SER A 53 7.80 13.01 6.47
N PHE A 54 7.56 13.19 5.17
CA PHE A 54 7.22 12.10 4.25
C PHE A 54 8.37 11.10 4.10
N VAL A 55 9.61 11.59 3.96
CA VAL A 55 10.81 10.74 3.88
C VAL A 55 11.03 9.95 5.18
N ILE A 56 10.86 10.58 6.35
CA ILE A 56 10.98 9.90 7.65
C ILE A 56 9.88 8.85 7.82
N PHE A 57 8.62 9.17 7.45
CA PHE A 57 7.51 8.22 7.50
C PHE A 57 7.72 7.01 6.58
N VAL A 58 8.21 7.25 5.35
CA VAL A 58 8.56 6.17 4.41
C VAL A 58 9.73 5.33 4.96
N SER A 59 10.75 5.96 5.52
CA SER A 59 11.94 5.28 6.04
C SER A 59 11.63 4.38 7.25
N THR A 60 10.84 4.87 8.22
CA THR A 60 10.42 4.07 9.38
C THR A 60 9.48 2.93 8.98
N PHE A 61 8.61 3.14 7.98
CA PHE A 61 7.77 2.09 7.44
C PHE A 61 8.57 0.96 6.76
N VAL A 62 9.62 1.32 6.00
CA VAL A 62 10.53 0.34 5.36
C VAL A 62 11.36 -0.41 6.41
N ALA A 63 11.89 0.28 7.42
CA ALA A 63 12.66 -0.35 8.50
C ALA A 63 11.81 -1.34 9.32
N ALA A 64 10.52 -1.04 9.52
CA ALA A 64 9.61 -1.90 10.29
C ALA A 64 9.10 -3.13 9.51
N ASN A 65 9.15 -3.13 8.17
CA ASN A 65 8.48 -4.15 7.33
C ASN A 65 9.42 -4.90 6.36
N GLY A 66 10.73 -4.67 6.43
CA GLY A 66 11.72 -5.36 5.61
C GLY A 66 11.97 -4.71 4.25
N ILE A 67 13.13 -5.03 3.67
CA ILE A 67 13.63 -4.45 2.41
C ILE A 67 12.66 -4.77 1.26
N LEU A 68 11.86 -3.78 0.87
CA LEU A 68 10.97 -3.85 -0.29
C LEU A 68 11.84 -4.00 -1.56
N GLY A 69 11.98 -5.23 -2.05
CA GLY A 69 12.77 -5.58 -3.23
C GLY A 69 13.49 -6.94 -3.14
N GLY A 70 13.74 -7.42 -1.92
CA GLY A 70 14.29 -8.76 -1.66
C GLY A 70 13.23 -9.85 -1.83
N ARG A 71 13.67 -11.10 -2.07
CA ARG A 71 12.77 -12.26 -1.98
C ARG A 71 12.41 -12.50 -0.51
N SER A 72 11.13 -12.68 -0.24
CA SER A 72 10.61 -13.03 1.09
C SER A 72 9.98 -14.40 1.04
N LYS A 73 10.36 -15.28 1.98
CA LYS A 73 9.77 -16.61 2.12
C LYS A 73 8.31 -16.50 2.57
N ILE A 74 7.46 -17.36 2.03
CA ILE A 74 6.08 -17.57 2.47
C ILE A 74 6.08 -18.79 3.40
N THR A 75 5.65 -18.62 4.64
CA THR A 75 5.73 -19.67 5.68
C THR A 75 4.54 -20.62 5.66
N ASP A 76 3.37 -20.14 5.24
CA ASP A 76 2.06 -20.81 5.33
C ASP A 76 1.65 -21.52 4.03
N VAL A 77 2.63 -22.08 3.30
CA VAL A 77 2.42 -22.63 1.93
C VAL A 77 1.31 -23.69 1.86
N ASN A 78 1.20 -24.56 2.86
CA ASN A 78 0.21 -25.65 2.86
C ASN A 78 -1.24 -25.16 3.06
N THR A 79 -1.43 -24.11 3.84
CA THR A 79 -2.76 -23.55 4.15
C THR A 79 -3.16 -22.42 3.22
N ASN A 80 -2.19 -21.81 2.54
CA ASN A 80 -2.42 -20.69 1.65
C ASN A 80 -2.98 -21.15 0.30
N LYS A 81 -4.31 -21.04 0.15
CA LYS A 81 -5.03 -21.44 -1.07
C LYS A 81 -4.53 -20.71 -2.31
N GLU A 82 -4.18 -19.43 -2.22
CA GLU A 82 -3.69 -18.65 -3.37
C GLU A 82 -2.37 -19.21 -3.90
N ILE A 83 -1.48 -19.62 -3.00
CA ILE A 83 -0.19 -20.23 -3.38
C ILE A 83 -0.41 -21.61 -4.00
N GLN A 84 -1.30 -22.43 -3.43
CA GLN A 84 -1.65 -23.73 -4.04
C GLN A 84 -2.29 -23.56 -5.43
N ASP A 85 -3.16 -22.56 -5.60
CA ASP A 85 -3.78 -22.24 -6.88
C ASP A 85 -2.75 -21.72 -7.91
N LEU A 86 -1.73 -20.97 -7.48
CA LEU A 86 -0.60 -20.60 -8.34
C LEU A 86 0.25 -21.80 -8.76
N GLY A 87 0.45 -22.76 -7.85
CA GLY A 87 1.11 -24.02 -8.16
C GLY A 87 0.34 -24.83 -9.21
N ARG A 88 -0.98 -24.95 -9.02
CA ARG A 88 -1.88 -25.62 -9.98
C ARG A 88 -1.85 -24.94 -11.35
N TYR A 89 -2.00 -23.62 -11.39
CA TYR A 89 -1.89 -22.82 -12.62
C TYR A 89 -0.56 -23.07 -13.35
N SER A 90 0.56 -23.14 -12.62
CA SER A 90 1.88 -23.37 -13.22
C SER A 90 1.97 -24.72 -13.94
N VAL A 91 1.41 -25.78 -13.34
CA VAL A 91 1.37 -27.12 -13.94
C VAL A 91 0.44 -27.18 -15.14
N GLU A 92 -0.74 -26.57 -15.03
CA GLU A 92 -1.73 -26.52 -16.13
C GLU A 92 -1.19 -25.76 -17.34
N GLU A 93 -0.55 -24.62 -17.12
CA GLU A 93 0.04 -23.81 -18.18
C GLU A 93 1.24 -24.51 -18.83
N TYR A 94 2.10 -25.18 -18.05
CA TYR A 94 3.15 -26.03 -18.59
C TYR A 94 2.58 -27.13 -19.49
N ASN A 95 1.54 -27.85 -19.04
CA ASN A 95 0.90 -28.89 -19.84
C ASN A 95 0.29 -28.31 -21.14
N ARG A 96 -0.32 -27.11 -21.07
CA ARG A 96 -0.86 -26.42 -22.23
C ARG A 96 0.24 -26.10 -23.25
N LEU A 97 1.36 -25.55 -22.80
CA LEU A 97 2.52 -25.20 -23.63
C LEU A 97 3.26 -26.42 -24.19
N HIS A 98 3.29 -27.52 -23.42
CA HIS A 98 3.84 -28.79 -23.87
C HIS A 98 3.00 -29.39 -25.01
N ARG A 99 1.67 -29.44 -24.83
CA ARG A 99 0.76 -29.96 -25.86
C ARG A 99 0.71 -29.10 -27.13
N SER A 100 0.95 -27.79 -27.04
CA SER A 100 1.07 -26.92 -28.22
C SER A 100 2.43 -27.04 -28.93
N GLY A 101 3.35 -27.87 -28.44
CA GLY A 101 4.69 -28.03 -29.01
C GLY A 101 5.64 -26.86 -28.72
N THR A 102 5.24 -25.91 -27.87
CA THR A 102 6.07 -24.75 -27.47
C THR A 102 7.21 -25.18 -26.55
N VAL A 103 6.93 -26.12 -25.64
CA VAL A 103 7.95 -26.76 -24.80
C VAL A 103 8.19 -28.16 -25.36
N LYS A 104 9.40 -28.40 -25.86
CA LYS A 104 9.85 -29.70 -26.34
C LYS A 104 10.56 -30.39 -25.19
N ASN A 105 10.22 -31.64 -24.91
CA ASN A 105 10.71 -32.49 -23.82
C ASN A 105 9.92 -32.35 -22.51
N GLY A 106 9.00 -33.29 -22.30
CA GLY A 106 8.11 -33.32 -21.15
C GLY A 106 7.06 -34.40 -21.30
N GLY A 107 6.31 -34.63 -20.22
CA GLY A 107 5.03 -35.33 -20.28
C GLY A 107 4.02 -34.51 -19.51
N ASP A 108 2.74 -34.83 -19.70
CA ASP A 108 1.70 -34.20 -18.89
C ASP A 108 1.94 -34.48 -17.40
N LEU A 109 1.73 -33.45 -16.59
CA LEU A 109 1.91 -33.52 -15.14
C LEU A 109 0.57 -33.36 -14.43
N THR A 110 0.46 -34.00 -13.26
CA THR A 110 -0.64 -33.82 -12.32
C THR A 110 -0.12 -33.08 -11.10
N PHE A 111 -0.68 -31.91 -10.82
CA PHE A 111 -0.33 -31.12 -9.63
C PHE A 111 -0.65 -31.89 -8.34
N TYR A 112 0.26 -31.89 -7.38
CA TYR A 112 0.03 -32.43 -6.03
C TYR A 112 -0.04 -31.31 -4.98
N ARG A 113 1.06 -30.59 -4.77
CA ARG A 113 1.12 -29.47 -3.81
C ARG A 113 2.31 -28.55 -4.08
N VAL A 114 2.24 -27.32 -3.55
CA VAL A 114 3.41 -26.46 -3.39
C VAL A 114 4.12 -26.82 -2.08
N MET A 115 5.44 -27.02 -2.15
CA MET A 115 6.30 -27.37 -1.01
C MET A 115 6.98 -26.15 -0.40
N GLU A 116 7.43 -25.22 -1.24
CA GLU A 116 8.08 -23.98 -0.83
C GLU A 116 7.63 -22.85 -1.74
N ALA A 117 7.52 -21.64 -1.19
CA ALA A 117 7.20 -20.45 -1.95
C ALA A 117 7.95 -19.23 -1.42
N GLU A 118 8.40 -18.39 -2.34
CA GLU A 118 8.93 -17.06 -2.07
C GLU A 118 8.18 -16.03 -2.92
N LYS A 119 8.03 -14.82 -2.41
CA LYS A 119 7.47 -13.67 -3.13
C LYS A 119 8.50 -12.56 -3.27
N GLN A 120 8.39 -11.81 -4.35
CA GLN A 120 9.18 -10.61 -4.60
C GLN A 120 8.30 -9.56 -5.28
N VAL A 121 8.36 -8.33 -4.77
CA VAL A 121 7.68 -7.18 -5.39
C VAL A 121 8.48 -6.75 -6.63
N VAL A 122 7.78 -6.61 -7.76
CA VAL A 122 8.32 -6.13 -9.04
C VAL A 122 7.30 -5.14 -9.66
N SER A 123 7.24 -4.99 -10.99
CA SER A 123 6.04 -4.45 -11.68
C SER A 123 4.87 -5.47 -11.61
N GLY A 124 4.53 -5.92 -10.40
CA GLY A 124 3.63 -7.03 -10.07
C GLY A 124 4.13 -7.78 -8.84
N MET A 125 3.62 -8.99 -8.64
CA MET A 125 4.08 -9.94 -7.63
C MET A 125 4.73 -11.12 -8.34
N LYS A 126 6.01 -11.35 -8.08
CA LYS A 126 6.76 -12.49 -8.62
C LYS A 126 6.86 -13.58 -7.57
N TYR A 127 6.38 -14.77 -7.91
CA TYR A 127 6.39 -15.94 -7.05
C TYR A 127 7.39 -16.96 -7.56
N TYR A 128 8.20 -17.49 -6.66
CA TYR A 128 9.12 -18.60 -6.89
C TYR A 128 8.58 -19.80 -6.13
N LEU A 129 8.20 -20.85 -6.82
CA LEU A 129 7.50 -22.00 -6.24
C LEU A 129 8.33 -23.27 -6.45
N LYS A 130 8.45 -24.11 -5.41
CA LYS A 130 8.79 -25.52 -5.57
C LYS A 130 7.50 -26.34 -5.50
N ILE A 131 7.23 -27.06 -6.58
CA ILE A 131 5.98 -27.79 -6.79
C ILE A 131 6.28 -29.27 -6.87
N GLN A 132 5.56 -30.07 -6.08
CA GLN A 132 5.52 -31.51 -6.26
C GLN A 132 4.39 -31.85 -7.24
N ALA A 133 4.71 -32.64 -8.26
CA ALA A 133 3.76 -33.10 -9.27
C ALA A 133 4.09 -34.53 -9.71
N PHE A 134 3.09 -35.24 -10.24
CA PHE A 134 3.26 -36.60 -10.74
C PHE A 134 3.31 -36.60 -12.27
N SER A 135 4.19 -37.40 -12.87
CA SER A 135 4.11 -37.66 -14.30
C SER A 135 2.86 -38.47 -14.60
N LYS A 136 2.03 -38.05 -15.56
CA LYS A 136 0.88 -38.86 -16.00
C LYS A 136 1.29 -40.16 -16.70
N THR A 137 2.50 -40.20 -17.27
CA THR A 137 2.99 -41.38 -18.01
C THR A 137 3.66 -42.38 -17.07
N SER A 138 4.55 -41.93 -16.17
CA SER A 138 5.27 -42.84 -15.27
C SER A 138 4.65 -42.98 -13.88
N GLY A 139 3.77 -42.06 -13.46
CA GLY A 139 3.21 -42.03 -12.11
C GLY A 139 4.18 -41.50 -11.05
N ASP A 140 5.45 -41.28 -11.38
CA ASP A 140 6.47 -40.93 -10.39
C ASP A 140 6.32 -39.48 -9.89
N PRO A 141 6.49 -39.25 -8.57
CA PRO A 141 6.58 -37.91 -8.02
C PRO A 141 7.87 -37.23 -8.50
N LYS A 142 7.74 -36.00 -8.98
CA LYS A 142 8.84 -35.13 -9.38
C LYS A 142 8.65 -33.75 -8.78
N VAL A 143 9.77 -33.08 -8.49
CA VAL A 143 9.77 -31.72 -7.96
C VAL A 143 10.19 -30.76 -9.07
N PHE A 144 9.46 -29.67 -9.22
CA PHE A 144 9.67 -28.65 -10.22
C PHE A 144 9.84 -27.28 -9.57
N GLU A 145 10.67 -26.45 -10.17
CA GLU A 145 10.71 -25.02 -9.90
C GLU A 145 9.86 -24.27 -10.90
N ALA A 146 8.96 -23.42 -10.41
CA ALA A 146 8.15 -22.53 -11.22
C ALA A 146 8.38 -21.07 -10.82
N VAL A 147 8.32 -20.17 -11.81
CA VAL A 147 8.34 -18.72 -11.59
C VAL A 147 7.11 -18.11 -12.25
N VAL A 148 6.27 -17.47 -11.46
CA VAL A 148 5.01 -16.86 -11.93
C VAL A 148 5.00 -15.37 -11.60
N VAL A 149 4.59 -14.53 -12.55
CA VAL A 149 4.33 -13.12 -12.29
C VAL A 149 2.83 -12.87 -12.35
N VAL A 150 2.31 -12.22 -11.31
CA VAL A 150 0.91 -11.82 -11.18
C VAL A 150 0.82 -10.30 -11.21
N LYS A 151 -0.06 -9.76 -12.04
CA LYS A 151 -0.40 -8.33 -12.10
C LYS A 151 -1.91 -8.17 -11.85
N PRO A 152 -2.33 -7.97 -10.59
CA PRO A 152 -3.75 -7.94 -10.23
C PRO A 152 -4.54 -6.87 -10.99
N TRP A 153 -3.95 -5.69 -11.20
CA TRP A 153 -4.59 -4.58 -11.92
C TRP A 153 -4.83 -4.85 -13.41
N LEU A 154 -4.15 -5.84 -14.00
CA LEU A 154 -4.39 -6.31 -15.37
C LEU A 154 -5.11 -7.66 -15.42
N ARG A 155 -5.47 -8.24 -14.25
CA ARG A 155 -5.96 -9.62 -14.12
C ARG A 155 -5.07 -10.64 -14.87
N SER A 156 -3.77 -10.39 -14.89
CA SER A 156 -2.80 -11.16 -15.66
C SER A 156 -1.98 -12.06 -14.75
N LYS A 157 -1.77 -13.31 -15.19
CA LYS A 157 -0.83 -14.28 -14.62
C LYS A 157 0.01 -14.81 -15.77
N GLN A 158 1.32 -14.89 -15.57
CA GLN A 158 2.24 -15.38 -16.57
C GLN A 158 3.26 -16.34 -15.94
N LEU A 159 3.35 -17.54 -16.48
CA LEU A 159 4.40 -18.50 -16.17
C LEU A 159 5.68 -18.13 -16.94
N LEU A 160 6.76 -17.81 -16.23
CA LEU A 160 8.04 -17.41 -16.82
C LEU A 160 9.05 -18.56 -16.92
N LYS A 161 9.03 -19.48 -15.94
CA LYS A 161 9.91 -20.64 -15.88
C LYS A 161 9.12 -21.80 -15.31
N PHE A 162 9.34 -22.99 -15.87
CA PHE A 162 8.93 -24.25 -15.28
C PHE A 162 9.97 -25.31 -15.66
N ALA A 163 10.68 -25.86 -14.68
CA ALA A 163 11.76 -26.82 -14.92
C ALA A 163 11.89 -27.81 -13.75
N PRO A 164 12.43 -29.02 -13.98
CA PRO A 164 12.78 -29.94 -12.90
C PRO A 164 13.68 -29.27 -11.86
N SER A 165 13.43 -29.53 -10.59
CA SER A 165 14.24 -29.00 -9.49
C SER A 165 15.61 -29.69 -9.47
N PRO A 166 16.74 -28.94 -9.50
CA PRO A 166 18.08 -29.52 -9.43
C PRO A 166 18.31 -30.33 -8.14
N ALA A 167 17.66 -29.92 -7.03
CA ALA A 167 17.79 -30.60 -5.75
C ALA A 167 17.24 -32.05 -5.79
N ALA A 168 16.26 -32.33 -6.66
CA ALA A 168 15.76 -33.70 -6.82
C ALA A 168 16.76 -34.62 -7.54
N ALA A 169 17.67 -34.07 -8.36
CA ALA A 169 18.73 -34.84 -9.01
C ALA A 169 19.87 -35.20 -8.04
N ILE A 170 20.14 -34.36 -7.04
CA ILE A 170 21.24 -34.55 -6.07
C ILE A 170 20.87 -35.62 -5.03
N SER A 171 19.62 -35.68 -4.58
CA SER A 171 19.17 -36.73 -3.63
C SER A 171 19.12 -38.15 -4.22
N GLN A 172 19.23 -38.30 -5.55
CA GLN A 172 19.31 -39.61 -6.23
C GLN A 172 20.76 -40.08 -6.45
N LEU A 173 21.76 -39.25 -6.14
CA LEU A 173 23.19 -39.51 -6.39
C LEU A 173 24.00 -39.77 -5.11
N VAL A 174 23.36 -39.73 -3.94
CA VAL A 174 23.99 -40.06 -2.66
C VAL A 174 23.37 -41.37 -2.17
N TRP A 175 24.12 -42.46 -2.33
CA TRP A 175 23.79 -43.80 -1.84
C TRP A 175 23.99 -43.90 -0.34
#